data_AF-A0A2W2HB92-F1
#
_entry.id   AF-A0A2W2HB92-F1
#
_cell.length_a   1.000
_cell.length_b   1.000
_cell.length_c   1.000
_cell.angle_alpha   90.00
_cell.angle_beta   90.00
_cell.angle_gamma   90.00
#
_symmetry.space_group_name_H-M   'P 1'
#
loop_
_entity.id
_entity.type
_entity.pdbx_description
1 polymer ?
#
loop_
_entity_poly.entity_id
_entity_poly.type
_entity_poly.pdbx_seq_one_letter_code
_entity_poly.pdbx_strand_id
1 'polypeptide(L)'
;MKIDGEPLITATPGEVLERDMILRILHTMEEVTDKVLADFTAAARNRQELYDAEEVRHPDMGKRTSPEVSIDPVGSMINHRTLLAEECEDRLEDAAYAFSAWWADVSVCAVAAALTGLSVTVVRVRAADPAANMEDDELALLPAVPEHVQKYAELAVLLDEPFLSGHDLGPGLLPVGGREYAERVGLRVRSLPDGRVTVVAGGWPEARRRRLWGPQWLEHRAPVLPDTGLLIRHLAEVDAPTAVIAAIREVAVGVDNTVEAKVHADELQKRMEELADDQSEGVADKVRQLEDQANAAWKQGDELPYRLAAYARVLTSHLPTLYRLCDNRSADDTP
;
A
#
# COMPACT_ATOMS: atom_id res chain seq x y z
N MET A 1 17.05 -23.22 2.10
CA MET A 1 18.18 -22.93 1.17
C MET A 1 18.36 -21.42 1.12
N LYS A 2 19.53 -20.88 1.49
CA LYS A 2 19.84 -19.43 1.34
C LYS A 2 20.62 -19.27 0.05
N ILE A 3 20.21 -18.35 -0.82
CA ILE A 3 20.98 -17.97 -2.00
C ILE A 3 21.31 -16.50 -1.80
N ASP A 4 22.60 -16.21 -1.70
CA ASP A 4 23.18 -14.88 -1.46
C ASP A 4 22.81 -14.17 -0.15
N GLY A 5 22.17 -14.87 0.80
CA GLY A 5 21.98 -14.37 2.17
C GLY A 5 20.75 -13.50 2.39
N GLU A 6 20.03 -13.11 1.34
CA GLU A 6 18.77 -12.36 1.44
C GLU A 6 17.56 -13.31 1.47
N PRO A 7 16.75 -13.31 2.54
CA PRO A 7 15.56 -14.13 2.60
C PRO A 7 14.50 -13.59 1.63
N LEU A 8 13.94 -14.47 0.79
CA LEU A 8 12.81 -14.14 -0.09
C LEU A 8 11.66 -13.52 0.71
N ILE A 9 11.35 -14.09 1.88
CA ILE A 9 10.44 -13.56 2.90
C ILE A 9 10.94 -14.02 4.27
N THR A 10 10.77 -13.17 5.30
CA THR A 10 11.10 -13.52 6.69
C THR A 10 9.97 -14.34 7.32
N ALA A 11 10.31 -15.51 7.86
CA ALA A 11 9.37 -16.32 8.63
C ALA A 11 9.00 -15.60 9.93
N THR A 12 7.70 -15.47 10.20
CA THR A 12 7.18 -14.86 11.43
C THR A 12 6.82 -15.98 12.41
N PRO A 13 7.25 -15.95 13.69
CA PRO A 13 6.86 -16.96 14.67
C PRO A 13 5.34 -16.96 14.90
N GLY A 14 4.77 -18.13 15.22
CA GLY A 14 3.35 -18.28 15.51
C GLY A 14 2.79 -19.63 15.06
N GLU A 15 1.45 -19.76 15.13
CA GLU A 15 0.72 -20.91 14.61
C GLU A 15 0.91 -21.02 13.10
N VAL A 16 1.35 -22.18 12.63
CA VAL A 16 1.61 -22.46 11.21
C VAL A 16 0.31 -22.85 10.51
N LEU A 17 0.05 -22.22 9.37
CA LEU A 17 -1.06 -22.56 8.50
C LEU A 17 -0.72 -23.79 7.66
N GLU A 18 -1.63 -24.77 7.65
CA GLU A 18 -1.56 -25.91 6.74
C GLU A 18 -1.80 -25.46 5.29
N ARG A 19 -1.22 -26.18 4.32
CA ARG A 19 -1.31 -25.86 2.88
C ARG A 19 -2.76 -25.73 2.40
N ASP A 20 -3.63 -26.65 2.80
CA ASP A 20 -5.05 -26.62 2.43
C ASP A 20 -5.77 -25.40 3.02
N MET A 21 -5.37 -24.96 4.21
CA MET A 21 -5.90 -23.75 4.80
C MET A 21 -5.45 -22.51 4.03
N ILE A 22 -4.17 -22.45 3.64
CA ILE A 22 -3.63 -21.35 2.82
C ILE A 22 -4.38 -21.24 1.50
N LEU A 23 -4.59 -22.37 0.79
CA LEU A 23 -5.32 -22.38 -0.47
C LEU A 23 -6.77 -21.89 -0.33
N ARG A 24 -7.47 -22.30 0.75
CA ARG A 24 -8.82 -21.79 1.03
C ARG A 24 -8.82 -20.29 1.29
N ILE A 25 -7.89 -19.79 2.10
CA ILE A 25 -7.76 -18.36 2.39
C ILE A 25 -7.52 -17.59 1.09
N LEU A 26 -6.55 -18.00 0.27
CA LEU A 26 -6.23 -17.33 -1.00
C LEU A 26 -7.42 -17.31 -1.96
N HIS A 27 -8.21 -18.37 -2.02
CA HIS A 27 -9.42 -18.39 -2.84
C HIS A 27 -10.49 -17.43 -2.31
N THR A 28 -10.72 -17.37 -0.99
CA THR A 28 -11.62 -16.37 -0.41
C THR A 28 -11.12 -14.94 -0.62
N MET A 29 -9.80 -14.72 -0.57
CA MET A 29 -9.21 -13.41 -0.87
C MET A 29 -9.42 -13.00 -2.32
N GLU A 30 -9.33 -13.94 -3.27
CA GLU A 30 -9.68 -13.68 -4.68
C GLU A 30 -11.12 -13.17 -4.80
N GLU A 31 -12.10 -13.92 -4.26
CA GLU A 31 -13.51 -13.56 -4.33
C GLU A 31 -13.80 -12.18 -3.73
N VAL A 32 -13.23 -11.89 -2.56
CA VAL A 32 -13.43 -10.62 -1.86
C VAL A 32 -12.75 -9.47 -2.60
N THR A 33 -11.51 -9.68 -3.08
CA THR A 33 -10.77 -8.64 -3.80
C THR A 33 -11.44 -8.29 -5.12
N ASP A 34 -11.91 -9.29 -5.87
CA ASP A 34 -12.64 -9.06 -7.12
C ASP A 34 -13.92 -8.27 -6.90
N LYS A 35 -14.63 -8.53 -5.79
CA LYS A 35 -15.80 -7.74 -5.42
C LYS A 35 -15.43 -6.29 -5.10
N VAL A 36 -14.39 -6.06 -4.30
CA VAL A 36 -13.94 -4.71 -3.96
C VAL A 36 -13.50 -3.93 -5.20
N LEU A 37 -12.78 -4.56 -6.13
CA LEU A 37 -12.37 -3.94 -7.41
C LEU A 37 -13.58 -3.60 -8.29
N ALA A 38 -14.59 -4.46 -8.33
CA ALA A 38 -15.82 -4.19 -9.06
C ALA A 38 -16.61 -3.03 -8.44
N ASP A 39 -16.70 -2.98 -7.11
CA ASP A 39 -17.35 -1.89 -6.37
C ASP A 39 -16.61 -0.56 -6.60
N PHE A 40 -15.26 -0.57 -6.56
CA PHE A 40 -14.43 0.59 -6.88
C PHE A 40 -14.66 1.09 -8.32
N THR A 41 -14.65 0.19 -9.31
CA THR A 41 -14.92 0.53 -10.72
C THR A 41 -16.32 1.15 -10.88
N ALA A 42 -17.31 0.62 -10.17
CA ALA A 42 -18.67 1.13 -10.21
C ALA A 42 -18.78 2.53 -9.57
N ALA A 43 -18.07 2.78 -8.46
CA ALA A 43 -18.00 4.09 -7.82
C ALA A 43 -17.35 5.14 -8.73
N ALA A 44 -16.22 4.81 -9.35
CA ALA A 44 -15.55 5.70 -10.31
C ALA A 44 -16.44 6.09 -11.49
N ARG A 45 -17.21 5.13 -12.03
CA ARG A 45 -18.19 5.42 -13.09
C ARG A 45 -19.30 6.35 -12.58
N ASN A 46 -19.85 6.09 -11.40
CA ASN A 46 -20.90 6.92 -10.82
C ASN A 46 -20.42 8.36 -10.55
N ARG A 47 -19.18 8.56 -10.10
CA ARG A 47 -18.58 9.90 -9.96
C ARG A 47 -18.48 10.60 -11.31
N GLN A 48 -17.96 9.92 -12.34
CA GLN A 48 -17.88 10.49 -13.69
C GLN A 48 -19.25 10.91 -14.23
N GLU A 49 -20.27 10.07 -14.08
CA GLU A 49 -21.64 10.38 -14.52
C GLU A 49 -22.21 11.63 -13.82
N LEU A 50 -21.86 11.87 -12.54
CA LEU A 50 -22.26 13.06 -11.80
C LEU A 50 -21.53 14.32 -12.28
N TYR A 51 -20.23 14.25 -12.58
CA TYR A 51 -19.51 15.37 -13.17
C TYR A 51 -20.05 15.74 -14.56
N ASP A 52 -20.30 14.74 -15.41
CA ASP A 52 -20.88 14.97 -16.74
C ASP A 52 -22.26 15.66 -16.61
N ALA A 53 -23.08 15.24 -15.62
CA ALA A 53 -24.37 15.86 -15.36
C ALA A 53 -24.25 17.29 -14.81
N GLU A 54 -23.23 17.59 -14.01
CA GLU A 54 -22.93 18.93 -13.51
C GLU A 54 -22.46 19.86 -14.64
N GLU A 55 -21.56 19.39 -15.51
CA GLU A 55 -21.05 20.14 -16.66
C GLU A 55 -22.19 20.52 -17.63
N VAL A 56 -23.09 19.57 -17.94
CA VAL A 56 -24.29 19.81 -18.76
C VAL A 56 -25.19 20.89 -18.17
N ARG A 57 -25.24 21.02 -16.84
CA ARG A 57 -26.07 22.01 -16.16
C ARG A 57 -25.44 23.41 -16.12
N HIS A 58 -24.12 23.50 -16.17
CA HIS A 58 -23.38 24.75 -16.04
C HIS A 58 -22.60 25.21 -17.31
N PRO A 59 -23.17 25.15 -18.54
CA PRO A 59 -22.44 25.57 -19.74
C PRO A 59 -22.17 27.09 -19.80
N ASP A 60 -22.85 27.91 -18.98
CA ASP A 60 -22.91 29.37 -19.11
C ASP A 60 -22.44 30.17 -17.86
N MET A 61 -21.71 29.55 -16.92
CA MET A 61 -21.16 30.26 -15.73
C MET A 61 -20.19 31.40 -16.09
N GLY A 62 -19.64 31.43 -17.31
CA GLY A 62 -18.80 32.52 -17.81
C GLY A 62 -19.51 33.83 -18.18
N LYS A 63 -20.85 33.90 -18.11
CA LYS A 63 -21.64 35.08 -18.57
C LYS A 63 -22.58 35.70 -17.54
N ARG A 64 -22.55 35.28 -16.27
CA ARG A 64 -23.41 35.89 -15.24
C ARG A 64 -22.84 37.22 -14.73
N THR A 65 -23.22 38.32 -15.39
CA THR A 65 -22.87 39.71 -15.06
C THR A 65 -23.77 40.36 -13.99
N SER A 66 -24.45 39.60 -13.13
CA SER A 66 -25.28 40.21 -12.07
C SER A 66 -25.23 39.45 -10.74
N PRO A 67 -24.99 40.15 -9.62
CA PRO A 67 -24.87 39.57 -8.29
C PRO A 67 -26.25 39.38 -7.64
N GLU A 68 -27.17 38.70 -8.31
CA GLU A 68 -28.35 38.17 -7.63
C GLU A 68 -27.94 36.84 -6.99
N VAL A 69 -27.89 36.84 -5.66
CA VAL A 69 -27.70 35.63 -4.85
C VAL A 69 -28.95 34.77 -5.02
N SER A 70 -29.02 34.03 -6.13
CA SER A 70 -30.05 33.04 -6.39
C SER A 70 -29.67 31.77 -5.63
N ILE A 71 -30.42 31.45 -4.57
CA ILE A 71 -30.33 30.14 -3.91
C ILE A 71 -30.79 29.08 -4.92
N ASP A 72 -29.94 28.10 -5.21
CA ASP A 72 -30.22 26.98 -6.13
C ASP A 72 -30.21 25.65 -5.35
N PRO A 73 -31.34 25.24 -4.73
CA PRO A 73 -31.41 24.01 -3.94
C PRO A 73 -31.08 22.75 -4.75
N VAL A 74 -31.41 22.74 -6.05
CA VAL A 74 -31.11 21.59 -6.91
C VAL A 74 -29.61 21.55 -7.19
N GLY A 75 -28.95 22.71 -7.35
CA GLY A 75 -27.50 22.79 -7.49
C GLY A 75 -26.79 22.32 -6.21
N SER A 76 -27.25 22.76 -5.04
CA SER A 76 -26.74 22.29 -3.76
C SER A 76 -26.92 20.78 -3.57
N MET A 77 -28.05 20.20 -3.99
CA MET A 77 -28.27 18.75 -3.95
C MET A 77 -27.30 17.99 -4.86
N ILE A 78 -27.05 18.46 -6.09
CA ILE A 78 -26.10 17.81 -7.01
C ILE A 78 -24.69 17.87 -6.42
N ASN A 79 -24.23 19.05 -5.99
CA ASN A 79 -22.92 19.21 -5.35
C ASN A 79 -22.76 18.25 -4.15
N HIS A 80 -23.79 18.12 -3.30
CA HIS A 80 -23.73 17.18 -2.18
C HIS A 80 -23.64 15.72 -2.62
N ARG A 81 -24.29 15.34 -3.73
CA ARG A 81 -24.17 13.99 -4.30
C ARG A 81 -22.78 13.75 -4.90
N THR A 82 -22.19 14.75 -5.56
CA THR A 82 -20.82 14.68 -6.09
C THR A 82 -19.83 14.45 -4.95
N LEU A 83 -19.89 15.25 -3.87
CA LEU A 83 -19.03 15.08 -2.69
C LEU A 83 -19.18 13.70 -2.04
N LEU A 84 -20.40 13.17 -1.93
CA LEU A 84 -20.63 11.82 -1.40
C LEU A 84 -20.10 10.72 -2.34
N ALA A 85 -20.14 10.93 -3.65
CA ALA A 85 -19.59 10.01 -4.62
C ALA A 85 -18.05 10.00 -4.60
N GLU A 86 -17.43 11.17 -4.49
CA GLU A 86 -15.98 11.33 -4.27
C GLU A 86 -15.54 10.58 -3.00
N GLU A 87 -16.18 10.85 -1.85
CA GLU A 87 -15.83 10.18 -0.59
C GLU A 87 -16.01 8.64 -0.66
N CYS A 88 -17.04 8.18 -1.39
CA CYS A 88 -17.28 6.75 -1.59
C CYS A 88 -16.18 6.11 -2.45
N GLU A 89 -15.78 6.78 -3.54
CA GLU A 89 -14.70 6.33 -4.42
C GLU A 89 -13.37 6.29 -3.69
N ASP A 90 -12.99 7.36 -2.97
CA ASP A 90 -11.74 7.43 -2.21
C ASP A 90 -11.62 6.26 -1.22
N ARG A 91 -12.73 5.96 -0.51
CA ARG A 91 -12.77 4.83 0.45
C ARG A 91 -12.68 3.48 -0.24
N LEU A 92 -13.29 3.32 -1.41
CA LEU A 92 -13.24 2.08 -2.18
C LEU A 92 -11.88 1.91 -2.88
N GLU A 93 -11.23 3.00 -3.26
CA GLU A 93 -9.87 3.01 -3.76
C GLU A 93 -8.91 2.53 -2.66
N ASP A 94 -8.94 3.16 -1.48
CA ASP A 94 -8.12 2.74 -0.33
C ASP A 94 -8.34 1.26 0.02
N ALA A 95 -9.59 0.79 -0.04
CA ALA A 95 -9.93 -0.61 0.16
C ALA A 95 -9.35 -1.50 -0.96
N ALA A 96 -9.48 -1.10 -2.23
CA ALA A 96 -8.95 -1.85 -3.37
C ALA A 96 -7.45 -2.05 -3.23
N TYR A 97 -6.68 -0.99 -2.94
CA TYR A 97 -5.24 -1.08 -2.67
C TYR A 97 -4.94 -2.02 -1.51
N ALA A 98 -5.65 -1.88 -0.38
CA ALA A 98 -5.36 -2.68 0.81
C ALA A 98 -5.67 -4.18 0.61
N PHE A 99 -6.80 -4.51 -0.02
CA PHE A 99 -7.17 -5.91 -0.30
C PHE A 99 -6.27 -6.54 -1.36
N SER A 100 -5.96 -5.83 -2.45
CA SER A 100 -5.06 -6.34 -3.49
C SER A 100 -3.63 -6.53 -2.97
N ALA A 101 -3.13 -5.59 -2.17
CA ALA A 101 -1.81 -5.70 -1.54
C ALA A 101 -1.77 -6.87 -0.57
N TRP A 102 -2.80 -7.04 0.26
CA TRP A 102 -2.90 -8.17 1.19
C TRP A 102 -2.91 -9.51 0.46
N TRP A 103 -3.69 -9.63 -0.62
CA TRP A 103 -3.75 -10.87 -1.40
C TRP A 103 -2.44 -11.18 -2.13
N ALA A 104 -1.81 -10.18 -2.75
CA ALA A 104 -0.50 -10.34 -3.37
C ALA A 104 0.55 -10.80 -2.35
N ASP A 105 0.60 -10.14 -1.20
CA ASP A 105 1.52 -10.43 -0.11
C ASP A 105 1.38 -11.87 0.42
N VAL A 106 0.15 -12.31 0.71
CA VAL A 106 -0.11 -13.68 1.20
C VAL A 106 0.19 -14.72 0.11
N SER A 107 -0.10 -14.41 -1.16
CA SER A 107 0.20 -15.29 -2.30
C SER A 107 1.71 -15.51 -2.45
N VAL A 108 2.50 -14.45 -2.33
CA VAL A 108 3.96 -14.53 -2.35
C VAL A 108 4.48 -15.27 -1.12
N CYS A 109 3.92 -15.03 0.08
CA CYS A 109 4.22 -15.83 1.28
C CYS A 109 4.03 -17.31 1.04
N ALA A 110 2.93 -17.71 0.41
CA ALA A 110 2.64 -19.10 0.11
C ALA A 110 3.61 -19.71 -0.92
N VAL A 111 3.95 -18.96 -1.97
CA VAL A 111 4.93 -19.40 -2.98
C VAL A 111 6.33 -19.50 -2.37
N ALA A 112 6.77 -18.51 -1.61
CA ALA A 112 8.05 -18.52 -0.93
C ALA A 112 8.15 -19.69 0.05
N ALA A 113 7.08 -19.95 0.82
CA ALA A 113 6.98 -21.11 1.71
C ALA A 113 7.13 -22.43 0.92
N ALA A 114 6.47 -22.56 -0.23
CA ALA A 114 6.61 -23.73 -1.11
C ALA A 114 8.07 -23.94 -1.55
N LEU A 115 8.71 -22.87 -2.02
CA LEU A 115 10.07 -22.92 -2.60
C LEU A 115 11.16 -23.14 -1.55
N THR A 116 10.99 -22.60 -0.35
CA THR A 116 12.05 -22.57 0.67
C THR A 116 11.86 -23.56 1.81
N GLY A 117 10.67 -24.15 1.93
CA GLY A 117 10.26 -24.99 3.06
C GLY A 117 9.91 -24.19 4.32
N LEU A 118 9.90 -22.85 4.25
CA LEU A 118 9.42 -22.01 5.35
C LEU A 118 7.91 -22.16 5.54
N SER A 119 7.42 -21.82 6.73
CA SER A 119 5.99 -21.88 7.06
C SER A 119 5.35 -20.50 6.99
N VAL A 120 4.11 -20.43 6.48
CA VAL A 120 3.25 -19.24 6.61
C VAL A 120 2.51 -19.35 7.95
N THR A 121 2.53 -18.29 8.75
CA THR A 121 1.85 -18.27 10.05
C THR A 121 0.56 -17.44 10.04
N VAL A 122 -0.38 -17.78 10.92
CA VAL A 122 -1.65 -17.06 11.11
C VAL A 122 -1.39 -15.57 11.36
N VAL A 123 -0.41 -15.28 12.22
CA VAL A 123 -0.01 -13.91 12.58
C VAL A 123 0.44 -13.12 11.36
N ARG A 124 1.24 -13.74 10.46
CA ARG A 124 1.72 -13.07 9.25
C ARG A 124 0.58 -12.69 8.30
N VAL A 125 -0.39 -13.59 8.12
CA VAL A 125 -1.57 -13.34 7.27
C VAL A 125 -2.48 -12.29 7.90
N ARG A 126 -2.77 -12.40 9.20
CA ARG A 126 -3.62 -11.44 9.92
C ARG A 126 -3.02 -10.05 10.00
N ALA A 127 -1.69 -9.91 10.07
CA ALA A 127 -1.05 -8.61 10.19
C ALA A 127 -1.18 -7.73 8.95
N ALA A 128 -1.35 -8.33 7.77
CA ALA A 128 -1.62 -7.63 6.52
C ALA A 128 -3.12 -7.34 6.27
N ASP A 129 -4.02 -7.97 7.05
CA ASP A 129 -5.47 -7.81 6.92
C ASP A 129 -5.90 -6.34 7.13
N PRO A 130 -6.71 -5.76 6.22
CA PRO A 130 -7.16 -4.38 6.29
C PRO A 130 -8.01 -4.04 7.52
N ALA A 131 -8.71 -5.02 8.09
CA ALA A 131 -9.71 -4.85 9.13
C ALA A 131 -9.38 -5.57 10.45
N ALA A 132 -8.41 -6.49 10.46
CA ALA A 132 -8.10 -7.23 11.69
C ALA A 132 -7.56 -6.33 12.82
N ASN A 133 -8.06 -6.57 14.02
CA ASN A 133 -7.38 -6.14 15.24
C ASN A 133 -6.43 -7.24 15.69
N MET A 134 -5.28 -6.86 16.27
CA MET A 134 -4.31 -7.77 16.86
C MET A 134 -4.00 -7.35 18.29
N GLU A 135 -3.88 -8.35 19.16
CA GLU A 135 -3.52 -8.15 20.56
C GLU A 135 -2.00 -7.88 20.71
N ASP A 136 -1.60 -7.29 21.84
CA ASP A 136 -0.20 -6.86 22.07
C ASP A 136 0.81 -8.04 21.99
N ASP A 137 0.40 -9.26 22.34
CA ASP A 137 1.21 -10.48 22.24
C ASP A 137 1.40 -10.92 20.79
N GLU A 138 0.35 -10.84 19.96
CA GLU A 138 0.45 -11.12 18.51
C GLU A 138 1.32 -10.07 17.80
N LEU A 139 1.21 -8.79 18.20
CA LEU A 139 2.01 -7.69 17.64
C LEU A 139 3.51 -7.83 17.92
N ALA A 140 3.86 -8.46 19.05
CA ALA A 140 5.24 -8.74 19.44
C ALA A 140 5.90 -9.79 18.54
N LEU A 141 5.11 -10.60 17.84
CA LEU A 141 5.61 -11.62 16.90
C LEU A 141 5.96 -11.02 15.53
N LEU A 142 5.44 -9.84 15.19
CA LEU A 142 5.75 -9.15 13.94
C LEU A 142 7.16 -8.57 13.93
N PRO A 143 7.77 -8.36 12.73
CA PRO A 143 9.07 -7.71 12.61
C PRO A 143 9.14 -6.41 13.44
N ALA A 144 10.14 -6.32 14.30
CA ALA A 144 10.33 -5.14 15.14
C ALA A 144 10.65 -3.92 14.25
N VAL A 145 10.16 -2.76 14.66
CA VAL A 145 10.60 -1.50 14.07
C VAL A 145 12.11 -1.35 14.36
N PRO A 146 12.95 -1.00 13.37
CA PRO A 146 14.38 -0.86 13.61
C PRO A 146 14.67 0.09 14.78
N GLU A 147 15.60 -0.30 15.66
CA GLU A 147 15.87 0.43 16.91
C GLU A 147 16.19 1.91 16.69
N HIS A 148 16.92 2.23 15.61
CA HIS A 148 17.22 3.62 15.26
C HIS A 148 15.94 4.41 14.91
N VAL A 149 15.00 3.84 14.16
CA VAL A 149 13.70 4.46 13.85
C VAL A 149 12.88 4.67 15.12
N GLN A 150 12.87 3.68 16.02
CA GLN A 150 12.21 3.80 17.31
C GLN A 150 12.81 4.94 18.14
N LYS A 151 14.15 5.01 18.26
CA LYS A 151 14.84 6.08 18.99
C LYS A 151 14.59 7.46 18.39
N TYR A 152 14.52 7.57 17.05
CA TYR A 152 14.16 8.83 16.40
C TYR A 152 12.72 9.22 16.69
N ALA A 153 11.78 8.28 16.71
CA ALA A 153 10.39 8.55 17.10
C ALA A 153 10.29 8.98 18.57
N GLU A 154 10.99 8.29 19.47
CA GLU A 154 11.06 8.68 20.90
C GLU A 154 11.61 10.09 21.07
N LEU A 155 12.70 10.42 20.36
CA LEU A 155 13.29 11.76 20.40
C LEU A 155 12.35 12.82 19.81
N ALA A 156 11.71 12.55 18.68
CA ALA A 156 10.80 13.50 18.04
C ALA A 156 9.58 13.77 18.93
N VAL A 157 9.03 12.74 19.56
CA VAL A 157 7.93 12.87 20.53
C VAL A 157 8.37 13.61 21.79
N LEU A 158 9.59 13.38 22.26
CA LEU A 158 10.16 14.12 23.39
C LEU A 158 10.36 15.61 23.08
N LEU A 159 10.75 15.95 21.84
CA LEU A 159 10.90 17.34 21.39
C LEU A 159 9.54 18.06 21.25
N ASP A 160 8.45 17.32 21.08
CA ASP A 160 7.07 17.85 21.07
C ASP A 160 6.46 17.99 22.47
N GLU A 161 7.07 17.40 23.51
CA GLU A 161 6.51 17.40 24.87
C GLU A 161 6.60 18.78 25.54
N PRO A 162 5.49 19.28 26.13
CA PRO A 162 5.46 20.57 26.81
C PRO A 162 6.35 20.62 28.08
N PHE A 163 6.75 19.47 28.63
CA PHE A 163 7.53 19.39 29.87
C PHE A 163 9.01 19.75 29.73
N LEU A 164 9.61 19.61 28.54
CA LEU A 164 10.93 20.21 28.24
C LEU A 164 10.81 21.72 27.94
N SER A 165 9.59 22.20 27.68
CA SER A 165 9.23 23.59 27.44
C SER A 165 8.59 24.25 28.67
N GLY A 166 9.18 23.97 29.85
CA GLY A 166 9.15 24.91 30.99
C GLY A 166 9.78 26.28 30.66
N HIS A 167 10.32 26.42 29.45
CA HIS A 167 10.42 27.67 28.75
C HIS A 167 9.41 27.66 27.63
N ASP A 168 8.54 28.69 27.64
CA ASP A 168 8.11 29.39 26.43
C ASP A 168 9.13 29.08 25.33
N LEU A 169 8.82 28.13 24.44
CA LEU A 169 9.63 27.88 23.26
C LEU A 169 9.61 29.23 22.56
N GLY A 170 10.68 30.01 22.73
CA GLY A 170 10.69 31.41 22.33
C GLY A 170 10.12 31.52 20.93
N PRO A 171 9.35 32.58 20.62
CA PRO A 171 8.49 32.64 19.44
C PRO A 171 9.28 32.19 18.20
N GLY A 172 9.02 30.96 17.70
CA GLY A 172 9.71 30.41 16.54
C GLY A 172 10.06 28.91 16.54
N LEU A 173 10.01 28.17 17.64
CA LEU A 173 10.19 26.71 17.59
C LEU A 173 8.83 26.01 17.38
N LEU A 174 8.58 25.60 16.13
CA LEU A 174 7.41 24.80 15.76
C LEU A 174 7.59 23.35 16.27
N PRO A 175 6.50 22.67 16.66
CA PRO A 175 6.53 21.24 16.93
C PRO A 175 7.10 20.49 15.73
N VAL A 176 7.92 19.48 16.00
CA VAL A 176 8.62 18.68 14.97
C VAL A 176 7.73 17.58 14.38
N GLY A 177 6.51 17.42 14.91
CA GLY A 177 5.53 16.44 14.43
C GLY A 177 5.93 15.01 14.77
N GLY A 178 6.44 14.80 15.99
CA GLY A 178 6.88 13.53 16.51
C GLY A 178 5.78 12.49 16.63
N ARG A 179 4.53 12.90 16.90
CA ARG A 179 3.38 11.99 16.87
C ARG A 179 3.09 11.51 15.45
N GLU A 180 3.04 12.43 14.48
CA GLU A 180 2.84 12.11 13.06
C GLU A 180 3.97 11.21 12.55
N TYR A 181 5.22 11.51 12.93
CA TYR A 181 6.37 10.67 12.62
C TYR A 181 6.23 9.26 13.20
N ALA A 182 5.90 9.14 14.49
CA ALA A 182 5.71 7.85 15.15
C ALA A 182 4.62 7.03 14.48
N GLU A 183 3.47 7.64 14.20
CA GLU A 183 2.37 6.98 13.50
C GLU A 183 2.78 6.53 12.10
N ARG A 184 3.50 7.38 11.35
CA ARG A 184 4.03 7.06 10.02
C ARG A 184 4.93 5.83 10.02
N VAL A 185 5.70 5.59 11.08
CA VAL A 185 6.56 4.39 11.20
C VAL A 185 5.86 3.21 11.89
N GLY A 186 4.55 3.28 12.11
CA GLY A 186 3.75 2.19 12.71
C GLY A 186 3.87 2.08 14.23
N LEU A 187 4.23 3.17 14.91
CA LEU A 187 4.32 3.28 16.36
C LEU A 187 3.17 4.15 16.90
N ARG A 188 2.71 3.88 18.13
CA ARG A 188 1.83 4.77 18.91
C ARG A 188 2.58 5.40 20.06
N VAL A 189 2.21 6.65 20.31
CA VAL A 189 2.60 7.39 21.50
C VAL A 189 1.74 6.93 22.68
N ARG A 190 2.37 6.51 23.79
CA ARG A 190 1.72 6.11 25.04
C ARG A 190 2.26 6.93 26.20
N SER A 191 1.36 7.53 26.97
CA SER A 191 1.70 8.17 28.25
C SER A 191 1.78 7.10 29.34
N LEU A 192 2.87 7.14 30.12
CA LEU A 192 3.09 6.30 31.28
C LEU A 192 2.46 6.93 32.54
N PRO A 193 2.21 6.15 33.60
CA PRO A 193 1.62 6.67 34.85
C PRO A 193 2.42 7.76 35.55
N ASP A 194 3.73 7.87 35.27
CA ASP A 194 4.63 8.90 35.79
C ASP A 194 4.64 10.18 34.94
N GLY A 195 3.77 10.26 33.93
CA GLY A 195 3.67 11.38 33.00
C GLY A 195 4.69 11.35 31.86
N ARG A 196 5.64 10.41 31.84
CA ARG A 196 6.57 10.27 30.70
C ARG A 196 5.84 9.70 29.50
N VAL A 197 6.30 10.09 28.31
CA VAL A 197 5.82 9.52 27.06
C VAL A 197 6.82 8.51 26.51
N THR A 198 6.30 7.42 25.97
CA THR A 198 7.06 6.37 25.28
C THR A 198 6.37 6.04 23.96
N VAL A 199 7.12 5.49 23.00
CA VAL A 199 6.54 4.93 21.78
C VAL A 199 6.48 3.42 21.92
N VAL A 200 5.35 2.84 21.55
CA VAL A 200 5.15 1.39 21.52
C VAL A 200 4.60 0.97 20.16
N ALA A 201 4.65 -0.32 19.84
CA ALA A 201 4.07 -0.83 18.60
C ALA A 201 2.59 -0.43 18.46
N GLY A 202 2.22 0.06 17.27
CA GLY A 202 0.84 0.32 16.92
C GLY A 202 0.08 -0.95 16.58
N GLY A 203 -1.12 -1.11 17.14
CA GLY A 203 -1.97 -2.28 16.92
C GLY A 203 -3.05 -2.12 15.84
N TRP A 204 -3.28 -0.90 15.34
CA TRP A 204 -4.30 -0.67 14.31
C TRP A 204 -3.82 -1.17 12.95
N PRO A 205 -4.74 -1.48 12.01
CA PRO A 205 -4.39 -2.12 10.74
C PRO A 205 -3.26 -1.44 9.96
N GLU A 206 -3.31 -0.11 9.88
CA GLU A 206 -2.35 0.67 9.11
C GLU A 206 -0.93 0.66 9.73
N ALA A 207 -0.79 0.68 11.06
CA ALA A 207 0.51 0.54 11.71
C ALA A 207 1.18 -0.81 11.42
N ARG A 208 0.38 -1.89 11.37
CA ARG A 208 0.88 -3.25 11.10
C ARG A 208 1.39 -3.36 9.66
N ARG A 209 0.63 -2.84 8.69
CA ARG A 209 1.06 -2.76 7.29
C ARG A 209 2.34 -1.95 7.12
N ARG A 210 2.46 -0.80 7.78
CA ARG A 210 3.70 0.01 7.77
C ARG A 210 4.91 -0.75 8.31
N ARG A 211 4.72 -1.59 9.33
CA ARG A 211 5.80 -2.46 9.84
C ARG A 211 6.15 -3.60 8.88
N LEU A 212 5.15 -4.18 8.22
CA LEU A 212 5.35 -5.31 7.29
C LEU A 212 5.91 -4.89 5.95
N TRP A 213 5.39 -3.81 5.37
CA TRP A 213 5.65 -3.35 4.01
C TRP A 213 6.48 -2.07 3.97
N GLY A 214 6.81 -1.48 5.12
CA GLY A 214 7.74 -0.37 5.18
C GLY A 214 7.29 0.89 4.43
N PRO A 215 8.25 1.71 3.96
CA PRO A 215 7.98 2.98 3.29
C PRO A 215 7.20 2.87 1.98
N GLN A 216 7.36 1.77 1.25
CA GLN A 216 6.74 1.58 -0.05
C GLN A 216 5.20 1.58 0.04
N TRP A 217 4.65 1.09 1.16
CA TRP A 217 3.22 1.19 1.44
C TRP A 217 2.76 2.62 1.73
N LEU A 218 3.58 3.39 2.43
CA LEU A 218 3.27 4.78 2.77
C LEU A 218 3.26 5.69 1.54
N GLU A 219 4.26 5.51 0.69
CA GLU A 219 4.52 6.40 -0.43
C GLU A 219 3.69 6.00 -1.65
N HIS A 220 3.53 4.70 -1.90
CA HIS A 220 2.97 4.22 -3.16
C HIS A 220 1.81 3.23 -3.00
N ARG A 221 1.35 2.96 -1.76
CA ARG A 221 0.31 1.97 -1.46
C ARG A 221 0.62 0.58 -2.05
N ALA A 222 1.91 0.23 -2.11
CA ALA A 222 2.37 -1.07 -2.61
C ALA A 222 2.99 -1.90 -1.46
N PRO A 223 2.72 -3.21 -1.39
CA PRO A 223 3.44 -4.09 -0.48
C PRO A 223 4.89 -4.26 -0.95
N VAL A 224 5.80 -4.55 -0.04
CA VAL A 224 7.17 -4.95 -0.41
C VAL A 224 7.12 -6.40 -0.91
N LEU A 225 7.22 -6.54 -2.23
CA LEU A 225 7.29 -7.83 -2.91
C LEU A 225 8.76 -8.21 -3.13
N PRO A 226 9.08 -9.52 -3.25
CA PRO A 226 10.43 -9.93 -3.58
C PRO A 226 10.82 -9.48 -4.99
N ASP A 227 12.11 -9.25 -5.19
CA ASP A 227 12.67 -8.96 -6.51
C ASP A 227 12.25 -10.01 -7.53
N THR A 228 11.76 -9.55 -8.69
CA THR A 228 11.29 -10.40 -9.78
C THR A 228 12.40 -11.36 -10.23
N GLY A 229 13.64 -10.89 -10.35
CA GLY A 229 14.79 -11.72 -10.71
C GLY A 229 15.04 -12.85 -9.71
N LEU A 230 15.00 -12.53 -8.41
CA LEU A 230 15.16 -13.47 -7.31
C LEU A 230 14.07 -14.54 -7.29
N LEU A 231 12.79 -14.14 -7.45
CA LEU A 231 11.67 -15.08 -7.49
C LEU A 231 11.79 -16.03 -8.68
N ILE A 232 12.10 -15.52 -9.87
CA ILE A 232 12.26 -16.36 -11.07
C ILE A 232 13.46 -17.31 -10.93
N ARG A 233 14.56 -16.86 -10.33
CA ARG A 233 15.72 -17.71 -10.05
C ARG A 233 15.33 -18.90 -9.17
N HIS A 234 14.60 -18.66 -8.08
CA HIS A 234 14.14 -19.73 -7.20
C HIS A 234 13.14 -20.69 -7.87
N LEU A 235 12.27 -20.18 -8.74
CA LEU A 235 11.38 -21.04 -9.53
C LEU A 235 12.16 -21.94 -10.50
N ALA A 236 13.22 -21.41 -11.12
CA ALA A 236 14.09 -22.20 -11.99
C ALA A 236 14.86 -23.29 -11.23
N GLU A 237 15.30 -23.02 -10.00
CA GLU A 237 16.03 -23.99 -9.16
C GLU A 237 15.21 -25.20 -8.73
N VAL A 238 13.89 -25.05 -8.66
CA VAL A 238 12.96 -26.17 -8.38
C VAL A 238 12.40 -26.80 -9.66
N ASP A 239 13.02 -26.52 -10.81
CA ASP A 239 12.62 -27.01 -12.13
C ASP A 239 11.15 -26.70 -12.46
N ALA A 240 10.66 -25.52 -12.06
CA ALA A 240 9.31 -25.10 -12.40
C ALA A 240 9.13 -25.02 -13.93
N PRO A 241 7.96 -25.42 -14.48
CA PRO A 241 7.72 -25.38 -15.91
C PRO A 241 7.95 -23.97 -16.49
N THR A 242 8.59 -23.89 -17.66
CA THR A 242 8.89 -22.61 -18.33
C THR A 242 7.65 -21.73 -18.51
N ALA A 243 6.48 -22.35 -18.75
CA ALA A 243 5.21 -21.64 -18.85
C ALA A 243 4.79 -20.95 -17.52
N VAL A 244 5.01 -21.60 -16.38
CA VAL A 244 4.74 -21.04 -15.05
C VAL A 244 5.70 -19.89 -14.77
N ILE A 245 6.99 -20.06 -15.06
CA ILE A 245 8.02 -19.02 -14.91
C ILE A 245 7.68 -17.80 -15.77
N ALA A 246 7.29 -18.01 -17.02
CA ALA A 246 6.93 -16.92 -17.94
C ALA A 246 5.69 -16.17 -17.46
N ALA A 247 4.64 -16.88 -17.04
CA ALA A 247 3.42 -16.28 -16.52
C ALA A 247 3.69 -15.43 -15.28
N ILE A 248 4.43 -15.97 -14.29
CA ILE A 248 4.80 -15.23 -13.07
C ILE A 248 5.67 -14.01 -13.39
N ARG A 249 6.64 -14.15 -14.30
CA ARG A 249 7.50 -13.03 -14.72
C ARG A 249 6.68 -11.89 -15.32
N GLU A 250 5.74 -12.21 -16.20
CA GLU A 250 4.91 -11.20 -16.88
C GLU A 250 4.12 -10.36 -15.87
N VAL A 251 3.42 -11.02 -14.93
CA VAL A 251 2.64 -10.28 -13.92
C VAL A 251 3.53 -9.54 -12.91
N ALA A 252 4.70 -10.08 -12.56
CA ALA A 252 5.63 -9.42 -11.64
C ALA A 252 6.19 -8.13 -12.25
N VAL A 253 6.66 -8.19 -13.51
CA VAL A 253 7.10 -7.01 -14.27
C VAL A 253 5.97 -5.99 -14.41
N GLY A 254 4.73 -6.45 -14.59
CA GLY A 254 3.56 -5.57 -14.61
C GLY A 254 3.39 -4.76 -13.32
N VAL A 255 3.60 -5.39 -12.16
CA VAL A 255 3.56 -4.69 -10.85
C VAL A 255 4.74 -3.73 -10.73
N ASP A 256 5.96 -4.18 -11.05
CA ASP A 256 7.17 -3.35 -10.97
C ASP A 256 7.04 -2.07 -11.80
N ASN A 257 6.60 -2.20 -13.06
CA ASN A 257 6.40 -1.06 -13.96
C ASN A 257 5.34 -0.07 -13.44
N THR A 258 4.29 -0.57 -12.78
CA THR A 258 3.23 0.28 -12.23
C THR A 258 3.70 1.02 -10.97
N VAL A 259 4.48 0.35 -10.11
CA VAL A 259 5.12 1.01 -8.96
C VAL A 259 6.13 2.07 -9.43
N GLU A 260 6.95 1.76 -10.43
CA GLU A 260 7.90 2.71 -11.02
C GLU A 260 7.17 3.94 -11.61
N ALA A 261 6.01 3.74 -12.23
CA ALA A 261 5.19 4.84 -12.71
C ALA A 261 4.70 5.76 -11.57
N LYS A 262 4.29 5.22 -10.41
CA LYS A 262 3.93 6.04 -9.24
C LYS A 262 5.12 6.83 -8.71
N VAL A 263 6.27 6.18 -8.54
CA VAL A 263 7.52 6.85 -8.14
C VAL A 263 7.86 7.99 -9.09
N HIS A 264 7.77 7.72 -10.40
CA HIS A 264 8.05 8.72 -11.43
C HIS A 264 7.07 9.90 -11.38
N ALA A 265 5.79 9.64 -11.16
CA ALA A 265 4.77 10.68 -11.02
C ALA A 265 5.09 11.61 -9.83
N ASP A 266 5.45 11.04 -8.67
CA ASP A 266 5.84 11.80 -7.48
C ASP A 266 7.12 12.64 -7.72
N GLU A 267 8.10 12.10 -8.44
CA GLU A 267 9.31 12.82 -8.82
C GLU A 267 9.01 14.00 -9.75
N LEU A 268 8.14 13.81 -10.73
CA LEU A 268 7.72 14.86 -11.65
C LEU A 268 6.96 15.96 -10.89
N GLN A 269 6.10 15.59 -9.94
CA GLN A 269 5.38 16.54 -9.10
C GLN A 269 6.33 17.38 -8.24
N LYS A 270 7.30 16.77 -7.58
CA LYS A 270 8.35 17.50 -6.83
C LYS A 270 9.11 18.48 -7.73
N ARG A 271 9.46 18.07 -8.96
CA ARG A 271 10.11 18.97 -9.93
C ARG A 271 9.22 20.13 -10.36
N MET A 272 7.90 19.93 -10.46
CA MET A 272 6.97 21.02 -10.75
C MET A 272 6.89 22.00 -9.58
N GLU A 273 6.86 21.50 -8.34
CA GLU A 273 6.89 22.32 -7.12
C GLU A 273 8.18 23.16 -7.04
N GLU A 274 9.34 22.59 -7.38
CA GLU A 274 10.62 23.30 -7.45
C GLU A 274 10.63 24.42 -8.50
N LEU A 275 9.86 24.27 -9.57
CA LEU A 275 9.75 25.25 -10.65
C LEU A 275 8.64 26.28 -10.41
N ALA A 276 7.76 26.08 -9.42
CA ALA A 276 6.59 26.94 -9.20
C ALA A 276 6.95 28.40 -8.89
N ASP A 277 8.12 28.63 -8.28
CA ASP A 277 8.62 29.96 -7.94
C ASP A 277 9.50 30.60 -9.04
N ASP A 278 9.83 29.86 -10.11
CA ASP A 278 10.68 30.35 -11.19
C ASP A 278 9.85 31.06 -12.28
N GLN A 279 10.01 32.38 -12.40
CA GLN A 279 9.32 33.20 -13.43
C GLN A 279 10.13 33.35 -14.72
N SER A 280 11.17 32.54 -14.92
CA SER A 280 12.00 32.58 -16.13
C SER A 280 11.20 32.23 -17.39
N GLU A 281 11.60 32.82 -18.51
CA GLU A 281 10.99 32.56 -19.81
C GLU A 281 11.11 31.07 -20.18
N GLY A 282 10.00 30.43 -20.55
CA GLY A 282 9.94 28.99 -20.89
C GLY A 282 9.65 28.05 -19.73
N VAL A 283 9.58 28.52 -18.47
CA VAL A 283 9.20 27.67 -17.32
C VAL A 283 7.76 27.17 -17.45
N ALA A 284 6.83 28.02 -17.90
CA ALA A 284 5.43 27.65 -18.06
C ALA A 284 5.22 26.47 -19.03
N ASP A 285 5.91 26.46 -20.17
CA ASP A 285 5.83 25.35 -21.14
C ASP A 285 6.44 24.07 -20.57
N LYS A 286 7.52 24.20 -19.79
CA LYS A 286 8.15 23.07 -19.10
C LYS A 286 7.26 22.47 -18.01
N VAL A 287 6.63 23.31 -17.18
CA VAL A 287 5.67 22.85 -16.16
C VAL A 287 4.52 22.10 -16.81
N ARG A 288 3.96 22.63 -17.90
CA ARG A 288 2.90 21.94 -18.65
C ARG A 288 3.34 20.57 -19.19
N GLN A 289 4.55 20.48 -19.74
CA GLN A 289 5.09 19.20 -20.22
C GLN A 289 5.27 18.19 -19.07
N LEU A 290 5.73 18.65 -17.91
CA LEU A 290 5.87 17.80 -16.71
C LEU A 290 4.50 17.36 -16.19
N GLU A 291 3.50 18.22 -16.22
CA GLU A 291 2.12 17.92 -15.83
C GLU A 291 1.52 16.82 -16.72
N ASP A 292 1.68 16.94 -18.05
CA ASP A 292 1.22 15.91 -18.99
C ASP A 292 1.90 14.54 -18.74
N GLN A 293 3.21 14.55 -18.43
CA GLN A 293 3.96 13.34 -18.08
C GLN A 293 3.53 12.76 -16.74
N ALA A 294 3.34 13.60 -15.72
CA ALA A 294 2.90 13.19 -14.40
C ALA A 294 1.50 12.58 -14.48
N ASN A 295 0.58 13.18 -15.24
CA ASN A 295 -0.77 12.66 -15.46
C ASN A 295 -0.76 11.28 -16.16
N ALA A 296 0.13 11.08 -17.14
CA ALA A 296 0.27 9.78 -17.79
C ALA A 296 0.83 8.72 -16.83
N ALA A 297 1.82 9.09 -16.02
CA ALA A 297 2.43 8.22 -15.01
C ALA A 297 1.44 7.87 -13.88
N TRP A 298 0.64 8.84 -13.41
CA TRP A 298 -0.44 8.62 -12.44
C TRP A 298 -1.47 7.61 -12.96
N LYS A 299 -1.96 7.79 -14.19
CA LYS A 299 -2.91 6.85 -14.80
C LYS A 299 -2.38 5.42 -14.87
N GLN A 300 -1.09 5.25 -15.17
CA GLN A 300 -0.45 3.93 -15.14
C GLN A 300 -0.32 3.41 -13.70
N GLY A 301 -0.01 4.29 -12.76
CA GLY A 301 0.07 4.04 -11.32
C GLY A 301 -1.25 3.61 -10.68
N ASP A 302 -2.37 4.15 -11.16
CA ASP A 302 -3.73 3.84 -10.67
C ASP A 302 -4.19 2.43 -11.07
N GLU A 303 -3.48 1.77 -11.98
CA GLU A 303 -3.70 0.35 -12.30
C GLU A 303 -3.15 -0.60 -11.22
N LEU A 304 -2.39 -0.11 -10.24
CA LEU A 304 -1.70 -0.93 -9.25
C LEU A 304 -2.59 -1.98 -8.55
N PRO A 305 -3.79 -1.66 -8.05
CA PRO A 305 -4.63 -2.67 -7.40
C PRO A 305 -5.03 -3.81 -8.35
N TYR A 306 -5.27 -3.53 -9.63
CA TYR A 306 -5.56 -4.56 -10.64
C TYR A 306 -4.32 -5.40 -10.98
N ARG A 307 -3.14 -4.78 -11.05
CA ARG A 307 -1.86 -5.48 -11.30
C ARG A 307 -1.51 -6.40 -10.14
N LEU A 308 -1.68 -5.95 -8.90
CA LEU A 308 -1.50 -6.76 -7.68
C LEU A 308 -2.48 -7.94 -7.64
N ALA A 309 -3.75 -7.72 -7.98
CA ALA A 309 -4.74 -8.81 -8.04
C ALA A 309 -4.41 -9.84 -9.15
N ALA A 310 -3.99 -9.38 -10.34
CA ALA A 310 -3.55 -10.27 -11.41
C ALA A 310 -2.32 -11.10 -10.99
N TYR A 311 -1.35 -10.44 -10.33
CA TYR A 311 -0.17 -11.08 -9.78
C TYR A 311 -0.53 -12.17 -8.75
N ALA A 312 -1.35 -11.82 -7.75
CA ALA A 312 -1.82 -12.74 -6.72
C ALA A 312 -2.56 -13.95 -7.31
N ARG A 313 -3.42 -13.71 -8.31
CA ARG A 313 -4.15 -14.77 -9.03
C ARG A 313 -3.23 -15.75 -9.73
N VAL A 314 -2.25 -15.26 -10.49
CA VAL A 314 -1.29 -16.12 -11.20
C VAL A 314 -0.49 -16.97 -10.21
N LEU A 315 0.03 -16.36 -9.13
CA LEU A 315 0.72 -17.11 -8.08
C LEU A 315 -0.17 -18.18 -7.44
N THR A 316 -1.38 -17.81 -7.05
CA THR A 316 -2.35 -18.71 -6.42
C THR A 316 -2.70 -19.88 -7.33
N SER A 317 -2.93 -19.63 -8.62
CA SER A 317 -3.29 -20.67 -9.61
C SER A 317 -2.17 -21.69 -9.84
N HIS A 318 -0.91 -21.27 -9.72
CA HIS A 318 0.26 -22.12 -9.92
C HIS A 318 0.78 -22.78 -8.65
N LEU A 319 0.35 -22.30 -7.47
CA LEU A 319 0.79 -22.79 -6.17
C LEU A 319 0.62 -24.32 -5.98
N PRO A 320 -0.49 -24.98 -6.38
CA PRO A 320 -0.60 -26.44 -6.29
C PRO A 320 0.43 -27.20 -7.14
N THR A 321 0.87 -26.63 -8.25
CA THR A 321 1.93 -27.22 -9.07
C THR A 321 3.28 -27.08 -8.38
N LEU A 322 3.56 -25.93 -7.76
CA LEU A 322 4.78 -25.70 -7.00
C LEU A 322 4.87 -26.64 -5.78
N TYR A 323 3.78 -26.83 -5.03
CA TYR A 323 3.76 -27.79 -3.92
C TYR A 323 4.14 -29.20 -4.36
N ARG A 324 3.57 -29.69 -5.48
CA ARG A 324 3.89 -31.03 -6.01
C ARG A 324 5.36 -31.17 -6.40
N LEU A 325 5.95 -30.15 -7.01
CA LEU A 325 7.37 -30.16 -7.40
C LEU A 325 8.29 -30.22 -6.18
N CYS A 326 8.01 -29.41 -5.17
CA CYS A 326 8.81 -29.34 -3.95
C CYS A 326 8.67 -30.62 -3.08
N ASP A 327 7.49 -31.25 -3.07
CA ASP A 327 7.28 -32.52 -2.38
C ASP A 327 8.07 -33.67 -3.01
N ASN A 328 8.09 -33.75 -4.35
CA ASN A 328 8.83 -34.78 -5.07
C ASN A 328 10.35 -34.68 -4.80
N ARG A 329 10.89 -33.46 -4.75
CA ARG A 329 12.30 -33.23 -4.48
C ARG A 329 12.70 -33.63 -3.05
N SER A 330 11.82 -33.38 -2.08
CA SER A 330 12.06 -33.77 -0.69
C SER A 330 12.08 -35.29 -0.50
N ALA A 331 11.34 -36.02 -1.34
CA ALA A 331 11.35 -37.49 -1.33
C ALA A 331 12.64 -38.07 -1.91
N ASP A 332 13.21 -37.45 -2.95
CA ASP A 332 14.46 -37.91 -3.58
C ASP A 332 15.72 -37.65 -2.73
N ASP A 333 15.67 -36.66 -1.83
CA ASP A 333 16.77 -36.30 -0.91
C ASP A 333 16.78 -37.13 0.40
N THR A 334 15.90 -38.12 0.55
CA THR A 334 15.88 -39.02 1.73
C THR A 334 16.59 -40.35 1.39
N PRO A 335 17.80 -40.62 1.92
CA PRO A 335 18.65 -41.76 1.52
C PRO A 335 18.15 -43.15 1.99
#